data_AF-A0A2V7TD33-F1
#
_entry.id   AF-A0A2V7TD33-F1
#
_cell.length_a   1.000
_cell.length_b   1.000
_cell.length_c   1.000
_cell.angle_alpha   90.00
_cell.angle_beta   90.00
_cell.angle_gamma   90.00
#
_symmetry.space_group_name_H-M   'P 1'
#
loop_
_entity.id
_entity.type
_entity.pdbx_description
1 polymer ?
#
loop_
_entity_poly.entity_id
_entity_poly.type
_entity_poly.pdbx_seq_one_letter_code
_entity_poly.pdbx_strand_id
1 'polypeptide(L)'
;MIALVTALALALSGPPPTPPARLVVEPGLLSRLQTLAAGLHNEIVLCLTGTTNGDTAVAVGFTMPDPQLSASDHATFGPCPKEAIAIWHNHPREPRASSAMQGGPAPGYARPLGDPNMTPRDLCALSETDIHTASQVGQPFVVVAVDATTWCWWSREQVRNLAARNALRGDPVPGQIELRAAH
;
A
#
# COMPACT_ATOMS: atom_id res chain seq x y z
N MET A 1 59.40 29.03 -12.05
CA MET A 1 58.27 29.34 -11.15
C MET A 1 57.04 28.61 -11.70
N ILE A 2 56.59 27.56 -11.03
CA ILE A 2 55.38 26.81 -11.40
C ILE A 2 54.32 27.14 -10.35
N ALA A 3 53.25 27.80 -10.76
CA ALA A 3 52.14 28.15 -9.90
C ALA A 3 51.29 26.88 -9.64
N LEU A 4 51.21 26.48 -8.37
CA LEU A 4 50.33 25.41 -7.90
C LEU A 4 48.92 25.98 -7.80
N VAL A 5 47.99 25.50 -8.64
CA VAL A 5 46.57 25.83 -8.53
C VAL A 5 45.93 24.81 -7.60
N THR A 6 45.66 25.21 -6.36
CA THR A 6 44.90 24.42 -5.38
C THR A 6 43.41 24.57 -5.68
N ALA A 7 42.79 23.54 -6.25
CA ALA A 7 41.33 23.47 -6.40
C ALA A 7 40.72 23.05 -5.05
N LEU A 8 40.02 23.98 -4.40
CA LEU A 8 39.26 23.73 -3.18
C LEU A 8 37.90 23.13 -3.58
N ALA A 9 37.73 21.82 -3.42
CA ALA A 9 36.44 21.15 -3.61
C ALA A 9 35.54 21.41 -2.39
N LEU A 10 34.51 22.25 -2.56
CA LEU A 10 33.43 22.41 -1.59
C LEU A 10 32.54 21.15 -1.62
N ALA A 11 32.73 20.28 -0.64
CA ALA A 11 31.83 19.16 -0.38
C ALA A 11 30.49 19.70 0.15
N LEU A 12 29.46 19.66 -0.69
CA LEU A 12 28.06 19.80 -0.30
C LEU A 12 27.73 18.66 0.68
N SER A 13 27.90 18.94 1.97
CA SER A 13 27.62 18.01 3.06
C SER A 13 26.12 18.02 3.36
N GLY A 14 25.32 17.50 2.43
CA GLY A 14 23.95 17.10 2.77
C GLY A 14 24.00 15.91 3.72
N PRO A 15 23.03 15.76 4.65
CA PRO A 15 22.90 14.52 5.39
C PRO A 15 22.81 13.35 4.40
N PRO A 16 23.45 12.20 4.68
CA PRO A 16 23.35 11.04 3.81
C PRO A 16 21.86 10.70 3.61
N PRO A 17 21.46 10.27 2.41
CA PRO A 17 20.08 9.88 2.15
C PRO A 17 19.67 8.82 3.17
N THR A 18 18.58 9.08 3.90
CA THR A 18 18.03 8.10 4.84
C THR A 18 17.65 6.84 4.08
N PRO A 19 18.06 5.64 4.53
CA PRO A 19 17.62 4.40 3.92
C PRO A 19 16.08 4.37 3.86
N PRO A 20 15.48 3.81 2.79
CA PRO A 20 14.03 3.72 2.71
C PRO A 20 13.51 2.86 3.87
N ALA A 21 12.46 3.34 4.53
CA ALA A 21 11.78 2.58 5.57
C ALA A 21 11.36 1.19 5.04
N ARG A 22 11.63 0.14 5.81
CA ARG A 22 11.42 -1.25 5.43
C ARG A 22 10.28 -1.85 6.24
N LEU A 23 9.29 -2.42 5.55
CA LEU A 23 8.28 -3.28 6.15
C LEU A 23 8.68 -4.74 6.01
N VAL A 24 8.66 -5.49 7.11
CA VAL A 24 8.85 -6.95 7.16
C VAL A 24 7.60 -7.57 7.76
N VAL A 25 7.09 -8.62 7.12
CA VAL A 25 5.92 -9.36 7.61
C VAL A 25 6.40 -10.73 8.10
N GLU A 26 6.06 -11.07 9.34
CA GLU A 26 6.38 -12.38 9.92
C GLU A 26 5.72 -13.50 9.08
N PRO A 27 6.40 -14.64 8.83
CA PRO A 27 5.89 -15.68 7.93
C PRO A 27 4.48 -16.18 8.24
N GLY A 28 4.15 -16.45 9.51
CA GLY A 28 2.82 -16.89 9.92
C GLY A 28 1.74 -15.82 9.73
N LEU A 29 2.08 -14.54 9.93
CA LEU A 29 1.22 -13.42 9.53
C LEU A 29 1.04 -13.37 8.01
N LEU A 30 2.12 -13.49 7.23
CA LEU A 30 2.08 -13.43 5.78
C LEU A 30 1.13 -14.50 5.21
N SER A 31 1.23 -15.76 5.64
CA SER A 31 0.33 -16.82 5.15
C SER A 31 -1.15 -16.55 5.44
N ARG A 32 -1.47 -15.95 6.60
CA ARG A 32 -2.85 -15.56 6.94
C ARG A 32 -3.34 -14.43 6.04
N LEU A 33 -2.51 -13.41 5.85
CA LEU A 33 -2.83 -12.27 4.99
C LEU A 33 -2.99 -12.72 3.52
N GLN A 34 -2.16 -13.64 3.02
CA GLN A 34 -2.28 -14.26 1.70
C GLN A 34 -3.59 -15.03 1.52
N THR A 35 -3.99 -15.79 2.55
CA THR A 35 -5.27 -16.52 2.55
C THR A 35 -6.45 -15.56 2.45
N LEU A 36 -6.41 -14.44 3.18
CA LEU A 36 -7.45 -13.40 3.10
C LEU A 36 -7.50 -12.77 1.70
N ALA A 37 -6.37 -12.31 1.17
CA ALA A 37 -6.33 -11.68 -0.15
C ALA A 37 -6.80 -12.61 -1.29
N ALA A 38 -6.63 -13.93 -1.15
CA ALA A 38 -7.07 -14.90 -2.15
C ALA A 38 -8.59 -15.11 -2.19
N GLY A 39 -9.29 -14.88 -1.08
CA GLY A 39 -10.70 -15.28 -0.92
C GLY A 39 -11.70 -14.14 -0.79
N LEU A 40 -11.25 -12.89 -0.69
CA LEU A 40 -12.14 -11.75 -0.45
C LEU A 40 -12.67 -11.15 -1.76
N HIS A 41 -14.00 -10.96 -1.81
CA HIS A 41 -14.70 -10.30 -2.91
C HIS A 41 -14.98 -8.81 -2.65
N ASN A 42 -14.95 -8.41 -1.38
CA ASN A 42 -15.05 -7.02 -0.96
C ASN A 42 -13.72 -6.57 -0.36
N GLU A 43 -13.47 -5.27 -0.43
CA GLU A 43 -12.37 -4.62 0.27
C GLU A 43 -12.61 -4.67 1.78
N ILE A 44 -11.57 -5.06 2.51
CA ILE A 44 -11.48 -4.96 3.96
C ILE A 44 -10.20 -4.22 4.33
N VAL A 45 -10.21 -3.55 5.49
CA VAL A 45 -9.02 -2.96 6.08
C VAL A 45 -8.62 -3.76 7.32
N LEU A 46 -7.32 -3.93 7.51
CA LEU A 46 -6.68 -4.47 8.71
C LEU A 46 -5.61 -3.49 9.21
N CYS A 47 -5.48 -3.39 10.52
CA CYS A 47 -4.43 -2.63 11.17
C CYS A 47 -3.31 -3.59 11.57
N LEU A 48 -2.18 -3.57 10.87
CA LEU A 48 -1.07 -4.46 11.18
C LEU A 48 -0.37 -4.01 12.47
N THR A 49 -0.20 -4.95 13.39
CA THR A 49 0.44 -4.72 14.70
C THR A 49 1.84 -5.30 14.72
N GLY A 50 2.74 -4.63 15.40
CA GLY A 50 4.11 -5.08 15.52
C GLY A 50 5.02 -4.04 16.15
N THR A 51 6.30 -4.09 15.80
CA THR A 51 7.33 -3.22 16.38
C THR A 51 8.12 -2.52 15.29
N THR A 52 8.46 -1.27 15.54
CA THR A 52 9.40 -0.49 14.70
C THR A 52 10.72 -0.35 15.44
N ASN A 53 11.82 -0.73 14.79
CA ASN A 53 13.19 -0.53 15.28
C ASN A 53 14.01 0.17 14.20
N GLY A 54 14.39 1.42 14.46
CA GLY A 54 14.99 2.30 13.44
C GLY A 54 14.08 2.40 12.22
N ASP A 55 14.64 2.13 11.05
CA ASP A 55 13.92 2.20 9.77
C ASP A 55 13.16 0.91 9.41
N THR A 56 13.17 -0.12 10.27
CA THR A 56 12.50 -1.39 10.01
C THR A 56 11.27 -1.58 10.90
N ALA A 57 10.12 -1.79 10.29
CA ALA A 57 8.90 -2.22 10.97
C ALA A 57 8.64 -3.71 10.71
N VAL A 58 8.40 -4.47 11.78
CA VAL A 58 8.12 -5.91 11.71
C VAL A 58 6.67 -6.14 12.14
N ALA A 59 5.82 -6.56 11.20
CA ALA A 59 4.44 -6.94 11.44
C ALA A 59 4.35 -8.39 11.91
N VAL A 60 3.65 -8.61 13.02
CA VAL A 60 3.48 -9.94 13.66
C VAL A 60 2.02 -10.34 13.86
N GLY A 61 1.10 -9.37 13.76
CA GLY A 61 -0.32 -9.60 13.85
C GLY A 61 -1.13 -8.53 13.12
N PHE A 62 -2.46 -8.64 13.25
CA PHE A 62 -3.39 -7.61 12.80
C PHE A 62 -4.59 -7.53 13.74
N THR A 63 -5.24 -6.38 13.72
CA THR A 63 -6.60 -6.18 14.24
C THR A 63 -7.50 -5.68 13.12
N MET A 64 -8.80 -5.96 13.21
CA MET A 64 -9.78 -5.41 12.28
C MET A 64 -10.42 -4.17 12.94
N PRO A 65 -10.31 -2.97 12.33
CA PRO A 65 -11.06 -1.81 12.79
C PRO A 65 -12.56 -2.00 12.52
N ASP A 66 -13.41 -1.22 13.20
CA ASP A 66 -14.86 -1.30 13.03
C ASP A 66 -15.27 -1.01 11.57
N PRO A 67 -15.90 -1.96 10.86
CA PRO A 67 -16.31 -1.76 9.47
C PRO A 67 -17.51 -0.82 9.37
N GLN A 68 -17.38 0.23 8.55
CA GLN A 68 -18.48 1.14 8.23
C GLN A 68 -19.09 0.81 6.87
N LEU A 69 -18.23 0.49 5.89
CA LEU A 69 -18.61 0.03 4.56
C LEU A 69 -17.57 -0.95 4.03
N SER A 70 -18.02 -2.01 3.36
CA SER A 70 -17.17 -2.97 2.65
C SER A 70 -17.83 -3.33 1.32
N ALA A 71 -17.28 -2.81 0.23
CA ALA A 71 -17.73 -3.04 -1.15
C ALA A 71 -16.56 -3.59 -2.00
N SER A 72 -16.81 -3.99 -3.26
CA SER A 72 -15.79 -4.61 -4.12
C SER A 72 -14.71 -3.66 -4.63
N ASP A 73 -14.94 -2.36 -4.49
CA ASP A 73 -14.18 -1.26 -5.10
C ASP A 73 -13.77 -0.17 -4.11
N HIS A 74 -14.29 -0.20 -2.88
CA HIS A 74 -13.90 0.68 -1.79
C HIS A 74 -14.41 0.14 -0.46
N ALA A 75 -13.81 0.62 0.62
CA ALA A 75 -14.29 0.35 1.96
C ALA A 75 -13.93 1.48 2.92
N THR A 76 -14.75 1.66 3.97
CA THR A 76 -14.54 2.67 5.01
C THR A 76 -14.58 2.01 6.38
N PHE A 77 -13.69 2.44 7.27
CA PHE A 77 -13.49 1.83 8.57
C PHE A 77 -13.23 2.87 9.65
N GLY A 78 -13.51 2.48 10.90
CA GLY A 78 -13.04 3.20 12.07
C GLY A 78 -11.51 3.32 12.11
N PRO A 79 -10.97 4.18 12.99
CA PRO A 79 -9.55 4.43 13.04
C PRO A 79 -8.77 3.19 13.51
N CYS A 80 -7.60 2.97 12.90
CA CYS A 80 -6.63 2.02 13.43
C CYS A 80 -6.05 2.51 14.76
N PRO A 81 -5.66 1.60 15.67
CA PRO A 81 -4.87 1.95 16.84
C PRO A 81 -3.60 2.72 16.46
N LYS A 82 -3.15 3.64 17.32
CA LYS A 82 -1.99 4.52 17.02
C LYS A 82 -0.70 3.74 16.88
N GLU A 83 -0.62 2.60 17.56
CA GLU A 83 0.48 1.65 17.56
C GLU A 83 0.49 0.73 16.33
N ALA A 84 -0.55 0.76 15.49
CA ALA A 84 -0.52 0.03 14.23
C ALA A 84 0.64 0.54 13.36
N ILE A 85 1.42 -0.38 12.81
CA ILE A 85 2.61 -0.05 12.01
C ILE A 85 2.27 0.03 10.52
N ALA A 86 1.13 -0.52 10.10
CA ALA A 86 0.63 -0.36 8.75
C ALA A 86 -0.90 -0.42 8.73
N ILE A 87 -1.49 0.24 7.73
CA ILE A 87 -2.81 -0.09 7.24
C ILE A 87 -2.62 -1.10 6.11
N TRP A 88 -3.36 -2.18 6.16
CA TRP A 88 -3.45 -3.16 5.09
C TRP A 88 -4.86 -3.15 4.54
N HIS A 89 -5.02 -3.20 3.23
CA HIS A 89 -6.30 -3.50 2.62
C HIS A 89 -6.12 -4.35 1.37
N ASN A 90 -7.20 -5.03 0.97
CA ASN A 90 -7.21 -5.79 -0.26
C ASN A 90 -7.89 -5.05 -1.39
N HIS A 91 -7.47 -5.39 -2.59
CA HIS A 91 -7.98 -4.93 -3.86
C HIS A 91 -8.55 -6.15 -4.60
N PRO A 92 -9.81 -6.56 -4.33
CA PRO A 92 -10.41 -7.78 -4.85
C PRO A 92 -10.28 -7.91 -6.35
N ARG A 93 -10.13 -9.14 -6.83
CA ARG A 93 -10.32 -9.43 -8.25
C ARG A 93 -11.79 -9.78 -8.46
N GLU A 94 -12.50 -9.06 -9.30
CA GLU A 94 -13.82 -9.54 -9.70
C GLU A 94 -13.67 -10.85 -10.51
N PRO A 95 -14.48 -11.89 -10.21
CA PRO A 95 -14.56 -13.05 -11.08
C PRO A 95 -15.01 -12.62 -12.48
N ARG A 96 -14.34 -13.12 -13.53
CA ARG A 96 -14.71 -12.86 -14.94
C ARG A 96 -16.17 -13.21 -15.30
N ALA A 97 -16.87 -13.97 -14.46
CA ALA A 97 -18.24 -14.42 -14.68
C ALA A 97 -19.32 -13.54 -14.03
N SER A 98 -18.97 -12.59 -13.15
CA SER A 98 -19.93 -11.79 -12.36
C SER A 98 -20.20 -10.38 -12.91
N SER A 99 -19.48 -9.93 -13.94
CA SER A 99 -19.72 -8.61 -14.58
C SER A 99 -21.01 -8.53 -15.41
N ALA A 100 -21.79 -9.61 -15.48
CA ALA A 100 -23.04 -9.69 -16.25
C ALA A 100 -24.30 -9.22 -15.50
N MET A 101 -24.22 -8.83 -14.21
CA MET A 101 -25.39 -8.33 -13.47
C MET A 101 -25.04 -7.23 -12.46
N GLN A 102 -25.15 -5.95 -12.85
CA GLN A 102 -26.02 -4.94 -12.20
C GLN A 102 -25.77 -3.52 -12.74
N GLY A 103 -26.79 -2.97 -13.40
CA GLY A 103 -26.82 -1.59 -13.91
C GLY A 103 -27.15 -0.57 -12.82
N GLY A 104 -26.18 -0.27 -11.96
CA GLY A 104 -26.22 0.88 -11.04
C GLY A 104 -25.39 2.05 -11.57
N PRO A 105 -25.72 3.32 -11.22
CA PRO A 105 -24.92 4.47 -11.61
C PRO A 105 -23.57 4.44 -10.90
N ALA A 106 -22.47 4.58 -11.66
CA ALA A 106 -21.11 4.53 -11.13
C ALA A 106 -20.82 5.72 -10.21
N PRO A 107 -20.39 5.52 -8.95
CA PRO A 107 -19.74 6.55 -8.16
C PRO A 107 -18.36 6.87 -8.74
N GLY A 108 -17.88 8.10 -8.57
CA GLY A 108 -16.61 8.59 -9.14
C GLY A 108 -15.44 7.64 -8.92
N TYR A 109 -14.84 7.16 -10.02
CA TYR A 109 -13.69 6.24 -10.06
C TYR A 109 -13.72 5.05 -9.09
N ALA A 110 -14.91 4.63 -8.65
CA ALA A 110 -15.20 3.23 -8.42
C ALA A 110 -14.67 2.46 -9.63
N ARG A 111 -13.85 1.44 -9.40
CA ARG A 111 -13.29 0.59 -10.47
C ARG A 111 -14.35 0.39 -11.55
N PRO A 112 -14.05 0.61 -12.84
CA PRO A 112 -14.95 0.09 -13.86
C PRO A 112 -15.11 -1.39 -13.53
N LEU A 113 -16.36 -1.80 -13.24
CA LEU A 113 -16.80 -3.18 -13.05
C LEU A 113 -15.85 -4.12 -13.78
N GLY A 114 -15.21 -5.00 -13.01
CA GLY A 114 -13.87 -5.52 -13.27
C GLY A 114 -13.46 -5.54 -14.73
N ASP A 115 -12.60 -4.59 -15.13
CA ASP A 115 -11.89 -4.71 -16.40
C ASP A 115 -11.18 -6.08 -16.40
N PRO A 116 -11.63 -7.05 -17.20
CA PRO A 116 -11.11 -8.41 -17.17
C PRO A 116 -9.66 -8.49 -17.66
N ASN A 117 -9.13 -7.37 -18.17
CA ASN A 117 -7.76 -7.21 -18.63
C ASN A 117 -6.83 -6.61 -17.56
N MET A 118 -7.34 -6.11 -16.43
CA MET A 118 -6.49 -5.65 -15.34
C MET A 118 -5.71 -6.84 -14.75
N THR A 119 -4.39 -6.74 -14.81
CA THR A 119 -3.49 -7.70 -14.18
C THR A 119 -3.45 -7.45 -12.67
N PRO A 120 -3.04 -8.44 -11.86
CA PRO A 120 -2.83 -8.20 -10.44
C PRO A 120 -1.89 -7.02 -10.16
N ARG A 121 -0.90 -6.80 -11.04
CA ARG A 121 0.01 -5.66 -10.93
C ARG A 121 -0.68 -4.32 -11.15
N ASP A 122 -1.67 -4.24 -12.04
CA ASP A 122 -2.42 -3.00 -12.30
C ASP A 122 -3.32 -2.62 -11.11
N LEU A 123 -3.83 -3.63 -10.40
CA LEU A 123 -4.60 -3.46 -9.17
C LEU A 123 -3.72 -3.15 -7.96
N CYS A 124 -2.41 -3.37 -8.04
CA CYS A 124 -1.46 -3.16 -6.96
C CYS A 124 -1.00 -1.69 -6.93
N ALA A 125 -1.93 -0.78 -6.71
CA ALA A 125 -1.73 0.66 -6.70
C ALA A 125 -2.75 1.34 -5.78
N LEU A 126 -2.46 2.55 -5.32
CA LEU A 126 -3.40 3.38 -4.56
C LEU A 126 -4.28 4.19 -5.52
N SER A 127 -5.59 4.22 -5.27
CA SER A 127 -6.53 5.16 -5.88
C SER A 127 -6.41 6.55 -5.26
N GLU A 128 -7.06 7.55 -5.86
CA GLU A 128 -7.19 8.89 -5.27
C GLU A 128 -7.79 8.85 -3.85
N THR A 129 -8.84 8.04 -3.65
CA THR A 129 -9.48 7.86 -2.34
C THR A 129 -8.53 7.21 -1.33
N ASP A 130 -7.76 6.20 -1.74
CA ASP A 130 -6.75 5.57 -0.87
C ASP A 130 -5.68 6.58 -0.46
N ILE A 131 -5.17 7.37 -1.42
CA ILE A 131 -4.16 8.40 -1.17
C ILE A 131 -4.69 9.42 -0.18
N HIS A 132 -5.90 9.94 -0.40
CA HIS A 132 -6.49 10.94 0.47
C HIS A 132 -6.67 10.39 1.88
N THR A 133 -7.30 9.22 2.01
CA THR A 133 -7.59 8.57 3.29
C THR A 133 -6.29 8.26 4.04
N ALA A 134 -5.34 7.60 3.38
CA ALA A 134 -4.09 7.21 4.01
C ALA A 134 -3.12 8.38 4.28
N SER A 135 -3.30 9.53 3.62
CA SER A 135 -2.52 10.74 3.94
C SER A 135 -2.92 11.37 5.27
N GLN A 136 -4.16 11.13 5.70
CA GLN A 136 -4.74 11.69 6.93
C GLN A 136 -4.44 10.84 8.17
N VAL A 137 -4.08 9.57 7.98
CA VAL A 137 -3.81 8.65 9.09
C VAL A 137 -2.34 8.66 9.51
N GLY A 138 -2.09 8.13 10.71
CA GLY A 138 -0.79 8.20 11.38
C GLY A 138 0.17 7.06 11.00
N GLN A 139 -0.33 5.98 10.43
CA GLN A 139 0.39 4.72 10.28
C GLN A 139 1.62 4.86 9.36
N PRO A 140 2.76 4.24 9.71
CA PRO A 140 4.00 4.32 8.93
C PRO A 140 3.91 3.77 7.51
N PHE A 141 3.07 2.76 7.27
CA PHE A 141 2.94 2.10 5.97
C PHE A 141 1.48 1.91 5.55
N VAL A 142 1.28 1.85 4.24
CA VAL A 142 0.05 1.36 3.59
C VAL A 142 0.41 0.16 2.76
N VAL A 143 -0.38 -0.91 2.84
CA VAL A 143 -0.18 -2.16 2.12
C VAL A 143 -1.45 -2.50 1.35
N VAL A 144 -1.30 -2.75 0.06
CA VAL A 144 -2.36 -3.25 -0.81
C VAL A 144 -2.06 -4.70 -1.17
N ALA A 145 -3.00 -5.60 -0.93
CA ALA A 145 -2.93 -6.98 -1.40
C ALA A 145 -3.98 -7.26 -2.47
N VAL A 146 -3.56 -7.83 -3.59
CA VAL A 146 -4.48 -8.11 -4.71
C VAL A 146 -4.88 -9.57 -4.76
N ASP A 147 -3.93 -10.45 -4.49
CA ASP A 147 -4.14 -11.90 -4.43
C ASP A 147 -3.11 -12.52 -3.47
N ALA A 148 -3.04 -13.86 -3.42
CA ALA A 148 -2.09 -14.57 -2.55
C ALA A 148 -0.60 -14.22 -2.82
N THR A 149 -0.29 -13.67 -4.00
CA THR A 149 1.08 -13.51 -4.49
C THR A 149 1.45 -12.08 -4.84
N THR A 150 0.48 -11.18 -4.98
CA THR A 150 0.69 -9.79 -5.45
C THR A 150 0.37 -8.78 -4.36
N TRP A 151 1.41 -8.14 -3.84
CA TRP A 151 1.35 -7.22 -2.70
C TRP A 151 2.20 -5.99 -2.99
N CYS A 152 1.69 -4.82 -2.62
CA CYS A 152 2.37 -3.54 -2.77
C CYS A 152 2.34 -2.77 -1.46
N TRP A 153 3.35 -1.92 -1.25
CA TRP A 153 3.38 -1.09 -0.06
C TRP A 153 3.98 0.29 -0.33
N TRP A 154 3.57 1.25 0.49
CA TRP A 154 4.06 2.63 0.49
C TRP A 154 4.42 3.04 1.91
N SER A 155 5.48 3.82 2.04
CA SER A 155 5.74 4.56 3.28
C SER A 155 4.78 5.74 3.39
N ARG A 156 4.58 6.20 4.62
CA ARG A 156 3.77 7.40 4.91
C ARG A 156 4.25 8.62 4.14
N GLU A 157 5.56 8.77 3.96
CA GLU A 157 6.11 9.90 3.20
C GLU A 157 5.71 9.83 1.72
N GLN A 158 5.76 8.64 1.11
CA GLN A 158 5.32 8.45 -0.27
C GLN A 158 3.83 8.79 -0.43
N VAL A 159 2.98 8.35 0.50
CA VAL A 159 1.54 8.67 0.50
C VAL A 159 1.30 10.17 0.65
N ARG A 160 2.00 10.85 1.56
CA ARG A 160 1.89 12.31 1.70
C ARG A 160 2.35 13.05 0.45
N ASN A 161 3.42 12.59 -0.20
CA ASN A 161 3.91 13.18 -1.44
C ASN A 161 2.93 12.97 -2.61
N LEU A 162 2.24 11.83 -2.65
CA LEU A 162 1.14 11.57 -3.59
C LEU A 162 -0.05 12.52 -3.35
N ALA A 163 -0.44 12.71 -2.10
CA ALA A 163 -1.52 13.62 -1.74
C ALA A 163 -1.18 15.09 -2.05
N ALA A 164 0.04 15.53 -1.70
CA ALA A 164 0.49 16.90 -1.91
C ALA A 164 0.51 17.34 -3.39
N ARG A 165 0.64 16.37 -4.31
CA ARG A 165 0.61 16.61 -5.76
C ARG A 165 -0.75 16.32 -6.40
N ASN A 166 -1.80 16.06 -5.61
CA ASN A 166 -3.13 15.65 -6.07
C ASN A 166 -3.06 14.48 -7.07
N ALA A 167 -2.26 13.45 -6.74
CA ALA A 167 -2.13 12.29 -7.59
C ALA A 167 -3.44 11.49 -7.63
N LEU A 168 -3.94 11.20 -8.83
CA LEU A 168 -5.11 10.33 -9.02
C LEU A 168 -4.79 8.85 -8.83
N ARG A 169 -3.49 8.50 -8.86
CA ARG A 169 -2.99 7.13 -8.74
C ARG A 169 -1.59 7.11 -8.14
N GLY A 170 -1.35 6.16 -7.26
CA GLY A 170 -0.06 5.89 -6.64
C GLY A 170 0.45 4.51 -6.99
N ASP A 171 1.29 4.42 -8.03
CA ASP A 171 2.00 3.17 -8.32
C ASP A 171 3.14 2.95 -7.30
N PRO A 172 3.44 1.70 -6.95
CA PRO A 172 4.57 1.36 -6.08
C PRO A 172 5.90 1.60 -6.82
N VAL A 173 6.94 2.04 -6.11
CA VAL A 173 8.27 2.18 -6.74
C VAL A 173 8.97 0.81 -6.83
N PRO A 174 10.04 0.65 -7.65
CA PRO A 174 10.77 -0.62 -7.75
C PRO A 174 11.20 -1.14 -6.37
N GLY A 175 10.97 -2.43 -6.12
CA GLY A 175 11.24 -3.09 -4.84
C GLY A 175 10.11 -3.02 -3.80
N GLN A 176 9.03 -2.30 -4.09
CA GLN A 176 7.83 -2.24 -3.25
C GLN A 176 6.68 -3.12 -3.74
N ILE A 177 6.96 -3.99 -4.71
CA ILE A 177 6.07 -5.06 -5.13
C ILE A 177 6.72 -6.36 -4.71
N GLU A 178 6.04 -7.13 -3.87
CA GLU A 178 6.44 -8.50 -3.57
C GLU A 178 5.58 -9.44 -4.42
N LEU A 179 6.21 -10.07 -5.41
CA LEU A 179 5.66 -11.17 -6.18
C LEU A 179 6.31 -12.46 -5.64
N ARG A 180 5.71 -13.09 -4.63
CA ARG A 180 6.18 -14.43 -4.22
C ARG A 180 5.52 -15.48 -5.09
N ALA A 181 6.31 -16.38 -5.66
CA ALA A 181 5.76 -17.60 -6.25
C ALA A 181 4.95 -18.35 -5.18
N ALA A 182 3.72 -18.74 -5.50
CA ALA A 182 2.97 -19.65 -4.65
C ALA A 182 3.77 -20.96 -4.54
N HIS A 183 4.12 -21.36 -3.31
CA HIS A 183 4.73 -22.67 -3.03
C HIS A 183 3.64 -23.74 -2.92
#